data_AF-A0A364Y0L1-F1
#
_entry.id   AF-A0A364Y0L1-F1
#
_cell.length_a   1.000
_cell.length_b   1.000
_cell.length_c   1.000
_cell.angle_alpha   90.00
_cell.angle_beta   90.00
_cell.angle_gamma   90.00
#
_symmetry.space_group_name_H-M   'P 1'
#
loop_
_entity.id
_entity.type
_entity.pdbx_description
1 polymer ?
#
loop_
_entity_poly.entity_id
_entity_poly.type
_entity_poly.pdbx_seq_one_letter_code
_entity_poly.pdbx_strand_id
1 'polypeptide(L)'
;MSSCADEDSLMNIGKAYRAQYNNEQSEESLIDALTQNNMHLLHESDGTKITHYLEQRIQNDFEKNEIVIVDGWILSRTEARQCALFSIIS
;
A
#
# COMPACT_ATOMS: atom_id res chain seq x y z
N MET A 1 -9.35 0.56 -5.42
CA MET A 1 -9.29 1.29 -4.14
C MET A 1 -10.64 1.20 -3.47
N SER A 2 -10.68 0.72 -2.22
CA SER A 2 -11.92 0.50 -1.48
C SER A 2 -12.71 1.81 -1.36
N SER A 3 -13.96 1.80 -1.81
CA SER A 3 -14.84 2.96 -2.07
C SER A 3 -15.34 3.70 -0.81
N CYS A 4 -14.68 3.58 0.35
CA CYS A 4 -15.21 4.07 1.64
C CYS A 4 -14.27 4.97 2.47
N ALA A 5 -13.02 5.19 2.05
CA ALA A 5 -12.12 6.10 2.77
C ALA A 5 -12.00 7.44 2.01
N ASP A 6 -12.22 8.54 2.72
CA ASP A 6 -11.89 9.88 2.22
C ASP A 6 -10.35 10.10 2.21
N GLU A 7 -9.92 11.15 1.52
CA GLU A 7 -8.51 11.46 1.32
C GLU A 7 -7.76 11.71 2.64
N ASP A 8 -8.40 12.39 3.60
CA ASP A 8 -7.80 12.65 4.92
C ASP A 8 -7.60 11.34 5.69
N SER A 9 -8.58 10.43 5.62
CA SER A 9 -8.47 9.08 6.18
C SER A 9 -7.29 8.31 5.59
N LEU A 10 -7.14 8.29 4.26
CA LEU A 10 -6.02 7.61 3.58
C LEU A 10 -4.66 8.21 4.00
N MET A 11 -4.58 9.54 4.07
CA MET A 11 -3.35 10.22 4.47
C MET A 11 -3.00 9.95 5.95
N ASN A 12 -3.98 9.96 6.84
CA ASN A 12 -3.76 9.70 8.28
C ASN A 12 -3.36 8.25 8.54
N ILE A 13 -4.03 7.30 7.89
CA ILE A 13 -3.65 5.87 7.91
C ILE A 13 -2.20 5.71 7.42
N GLY A 14 -1.85 6.37 6.32
CA GLY A 14 -0.49 6.30 5.77
C GLY A 14 0.59 6.82 6.74
N LYS A 15 0.35 7.97 7.37
CA LYS A 15 1.24 8.53 8.40
C LYS A 15 1.38 7.59 9.60
N ALA A 16 0.25 7.06 10.08
CA ALA A 16 0.23 6.13 11.20
C ALA A 16 0.95 4.81 10.89
N TYR A 17 0.79 4.28 9.67
CA TYR A 17 1.50 3.08 9.22
C TYR A 17 3.01 3.30 9.22
N ARG A 18 3.49 4.38 8.60
CA ARG A 18 4.92 4.71 8.54
C ARG A 18 5.52 4.86 9.94
N ALA A 19 4.80 5.48 10.88
CA ALA A 19 5.25 5.60 12.25
C ALA A 19 5.40 4.24 12.98
N GLN A 20 4.62 3.23 12.59
CA GLN A 20 4.66 1.89 13.19
C GLN A 20 5.71 0.97 12.52
N TYR A 21 5.99 1.16 11.24
CA TYR A 21 6.85 0.27 10.45
C TYR A 21 8.10 1.01 9.93
N ASN A 22 9.15 1.06 10.77
CA ASN A 22 10.38 1.82 10.50
C ASN A 22 11.12 1.45 9.21
N ASN A 23 10.96 0.21 8.72
CA ASN A 23 11.62 -0.25 7.49
C ASN A 23 10.85 0.14 6.21
N GLU A 24 9.64 0.70 6.34
CA GLU A 24 8.73 1.05 5.23
C GLU A 24 8.29 2.52 5.37
N GLN A 25 9.25 3.42 5.62
CA GLN A 25 9.02 4.84 5.89
C GLN A 25 9.32 5.78 4.74
N SER A 26 10.20 5.39 3.81
CA SER A 26 10.58 6.20 2.65
C SER A 26 9.79 5.78 1.42
N GLU A 27 9.63 6.71 0.48
CA GLU A 27 9.02 6.45 -0.82
C GLU A 27 9.68 5.26 -1.53
N GLU A 28 11.01 5.24 -1.60
CA GLU A 28 11.80 4.14 -2.19
C GLU A 28 11.48 2.80 -1.55
N SER A 29 11.51 2.70 -0.21
CA SER A 29 11.21 1.46 0.51
C SER A 29 9.78 0.95 0.27
N LEU A 30 8.83 1.89 0.12
CA LEU A 30 7.42 1.57 -0.13
C LEU A 30 7.21 1.12 -1.57
N ILE A 31 7.87 1.76 -2.55
CA ILE A 31 7.84 1.34 -3.95
C ILE A 31 8.43 -0.06 -4.11
N ASP A 32 9.57 -0.33 -3.47
CA ASP A 32 10.19 -1.66 -3.49
C ASP A 32 9.28 -2.71 -2.86
N ALA A 33 8.65 -2.38 -1.73
CA ALA A 33 7.70 -3.27 -1.07
C ALA A 33 6.41 -3.50 -1.90
N LEU A 34 5.94 -2.48 -2.62
CA LEU A 34 4.76 -2.53 -3.50
C LEU A 34 5.03 -3.18 -4.85
N THR A 35 6.27 -3.26 -5.28
CA THR A 35 6.66 -3.97 -6.51
C THR A 35 7.29 -5.34 -6.24
N GLN A 36 7.67 -5.64 -4.98
CA GLN A 36 8.49 -6.80 -4.62
C GLN A 36 9.77 -6.90 -5.47
N ASN A 37 10.40 -5.76 -5.74
CA ASN A 37 11.55 -5.64 -6.65
C ASN A 37 11.27 -6.09 -8.10
N ASN A 38 10.00 -6.22 -8.49
CA ASN A 38 9.63 -6.48 -9.88
C ASN A 38 9.74 -5.18 -10.68
N MET A 39 10.96 -4.87 -11.12
CA MET A 39 11.27 -3.66 -11.89
C MET A 39 10.46 -3.54 -13.19
N HIS A 40 9.91 -4.63 -13.72
CA HIS A 40 9.03 -4.57 -14.89
C HIS A 40 7.77 -3.75 -14.61
N LEU A 41 7.28 -3.73 -13.37
CA LEU A 41 6.12 -2.95 -12.96
C LEU A 41 6.39 -1.43 -12.94
N LEU A 42 7.64 -1.02 -12.76
CA LEU A 42 8.05 0.40 -12.80
C LEU A 42 8.07 0.96 -14.23
N HIS A 43 8.24 0.09 -15.23
CA HIS A 43 8.24 0.45 -16.64
C HIS A 43 6.91 0.11 -17.33
N GLU A 44 5.95 -0.47 -16.61
CA GLU A 44 4.64 -0.80 -17.17
C GLU A 44 3.83 0.48 -17.37
N SER A 45 3.50 0.77 -18.62
CA SER A 45 2.68 1.93 -18.99
C SER A 45 1.18 1.67 -18.88
N ASP A 46 0.79 0.39 -18.79
CA ASP A 46 -0.60 -0.02 -18.62
C ASP A 46 -1.00 -0.01 -17.14
N GLY A 47 -1.62 1.09 -16.72
CA GLY A 47 -2.15 1.24 -15.36
C GLY A 47 -3.15 0.16 -14.96
N THR A 48 -3.82 -0.50 -15.91
CA THR A 48 -4.76 -1.59 -15.60
C THR A 48 -4.03 -2.84 -15.10
N LYS A 49 -2.85 -3.15 -15.65
CA LYS A 49 -2.02 -4.27 -15.18
C LYS A 49 -1.44 -4.01 -13.81
N ILE A 50 -0.99 -2.78 -13.54
CA ILE A 50 -0.51 -2.38 -12.21
C ILE A 50 -1.63 -2.52 -11.18
N THR A 51 -2.83 -2.03 -11.53
CA THR A 51 -4.02 -2.15 -10.67
C THR A 51 -4.34 -3.62 -10.40
N HIS A 52 -4.40 -4.45 -11.44
CA HIS A 52 -4.68 -5.88 -11.30
C HIS A 52 -3.63 -6.60 -10.45
N TYR A 53 -2.35 -6.29 -10.64
CA TYR A 53 -1.26 -6.83 -9.81
C TYR A 53 -1.45 -6.47 -8.33
N LEU A 54 -1.78 -5.22 -8.02
CA LEU A 54 -2.00 -4.77 -6.64
C LEU A 54 -3.25 -5.41 -6.04
N GLU A 55 -4.34 -5.56 -6.80
CA GLU A 55 -5.55 -6.25 -6.35
C GLU A 55 -5.28 -7.73 -6.01
N GLN A 56 -4.53 -8.43 -6.85
CA GLN A 56 -4.10 -9.81 -6.56
C GLN A 56 -3.25 -9.88 -5.29
N ARG A 57 -2.41 -8.88 -5.04
CA ARG A 57 -1.62 -8.83 -3.81
C ARG A 57 -2.47 -8.59 -2.57
N ILE A 58 -3.43 -7.67 -2.63
CA ILE A 58 -4.37 -7.41 -1.53
C ILE A 58 -5.10 -8.70 -1.16
N GLN A 59 -5.61 -9.43 -2.16
CA GLN A 59 -6.28 -10.72 -1.93
C GLN A 59 -5.34 -11.74 -1.28
N ASN A 60 -4.12 -11.89 -1.80
CA ASN A 60 -3.10 -12.78 -1.24
C ASN A 60 -2.72 -12.41 0.21
N ASP A 61 -2.63 -11.12 0.53
CA ASP A 61 -2.30 -10.65 1.86
C ASP A 61 -3.39 -11.09 2.87
N PHE A 62 -4.67 -10.97 2.51
CA PHE A 62 -5.76 -11.47 3.35
C PHE A 62 -5.73 -12.99 3.49
N GLU A 63 -5.52 -13.73 2.40
CA GLU A 63 -5.44 -15.20 2.43
C GLU A 63 -4.29 -15.71 3.30
N LYS A 64 -3.18 -14.98 3.34
CA LYS A 64 -1.99 -15.29 4.15
C LYS A 64 -2.00 -14.68 5.54
N ASN A 65 -3.07 -13.95 5.89
CA ASN A 65 -3.18 -13.21 7.14
C ASN A 65 -2.06 -12.15 7.33
N GLU A 66 -1.52 -11.62 6.23
CA GLU A 66 -0.62 -10.46 6.20
C GLU A 66 -1.41 -9.15 6.30
N ILE A 67 -2.19 -9.03 7.36
CA ILE A 67 -3.03 -7.88 7.67
C ILE A 67 -2.39 -6.99 8.74
N VAL A 68 -2.74 -5.71 8.74
CA VAL A 68 -2.32 -4.75 9.76
C VAL A 68 -3.53 -4.00 10.29
N ILE A 69 -3.44 -3.61 11.56
CA ILE A 69 -4.44 -2.76 12.21
C ILE A 69 -3.81 -1.39 12.40
N VAL A 70 -4.31 -0.39 11.67
CA VAL A 70 -3.82 0.98 11.72
C VAL A 70 -4.98 1.89 12.05
N ASP A 71 -4.93 2.54 13.21
CA ASP A 71 -5.97 3.47 13.66
C ASP A 71 -7.41 2.88 13.62
N GLY A 72 -7.52 1.60 14.01
CA GLY A 72 -8.79 0.86 14.02
C GLY A 72 -9.22 0.27 12.68
N TRP A 73 -8.49 0.54 11.59
CA TRP A 73 -8.73 -0.05 10.27
C TRP A 73 -7.99 -1.36 10.11
N ILE A 74 -8.68 -2.40 9.63
CA ILE A 74 -8.06 -3.65 9.20
C ILE A 74 -7.76 -3.53 7.72
N LEU A 75 -6.48 -3.62 7.36
CA LEU A 75 -5.99 -3.44 6.01
C LEU A 75 -5.09 -4.62 5.63
N SER A 76 -5.06 -4.97 4.36
CA SER A 76 -3.93 -5.75 3.84
C SER A 76 -2.63 -4.94 4.01
N ARG A 77 -1.48 -5.63 4.11
CA ARG A 77 -0.18 -4.93 4.09
C ARG A 77 0.00 -4.10 2.82
N THR A 78 -0.51 -4.56 1.68
CA THR A 78 -0.46 -3.82 0.42
C THR A 78 -1.26 -2.52 0.49
N GLU A 79 -2.49 -2.54 1.00
CA GLU A 79 -3.30 -1.31 1.17
C GLU A 79 -2.64 -0.31 2.13
N ALA A 80 -2.09 -0.79 3.24
CA ALA A 80 -1.42 0.08 4.20
C ALA A 80 -0.18 0.75 3.60
N ARG A 81 0.58 0.04 2.76
CA ARG A 81 1.71 0.60 1.99
C ARG A 81 1.26 1.61 0.94
N GLN A 82 0.15 1.36 0.26
CA GLN A 82 -0.43 2.33 -0.69
C GLN A 82 -0.83 3.62 0.03
N CYS A 83 -1.48 3.52 1.20
CA CYS A 83 -1.82 4.68 2.03
C CYS A 83 -0.55 5.42 2.50
N ALA A 84 0.47 4.66 2.92
CA ALA A 84 1.75 5.21 3.32
C ALA A 84 2.44 5.97 2.19
N LEU A 85 2.49 5.40 0.99
CA LEU A 85 3.05 6.05 -0.20
C LEU A 85 2.25 7.31 -0.55
N PHE A 86 0.92 7.20 -0.56
CA PHE A 86 0.03 8.33 -0.78
C PHE A 86 0.32 9.50 0.19
N SER A 87 0.53 9.20 1.48
CA SER A 87 0.86 10.22 2.48
C SER A 87 2.20 10.96 2.28
N ILE A 88 3.05 10.49 1.36
CA ILE A 88 4.33 11.12 0.98
C ILE A 88 4.19 11.98 -0.27
N ILE A 89 3.37 11.54 -1.23
CA ILE A 89 3.30 12.13 -2.57
C ILE A 89 2.11 13.08 -2.78
N SER A 90 1.16 13.12 -1.85
CA SER A 90 -0.01 14.03 -1.87
C SER A 90 0.26 15.38 -1.20
#